data_AF-A0A0D2RUX6-F1
#
_entry.id   AF-A0A0D2RUX6-F1
#
_cell.length_a   1.000
_cell.length_b   1.000
_cell.length_c   1.000
_cell.angle_alpha   90.00
_cell.angle_beta   90.00
_cell.angle_gamma   90.00
#
_symmetry.space_group_name_H-M   'P 1'
#
loop_
_entity.id
_entity.type
_entity.pdbx_description
1 polymer ?
#
loop_
_entity_poly.entity_id
_entity_poly.type
_entity_poly.pdbx_seq_one_letter_code
_entity_poly.pdbx_strand_id
1 'polypeptide(L)'
;MGAYKAPIPHFLSSPNPNAKTLRTPFLNLGTTSRRFLLFFLSSPILPSSNSLALDNAKLLQSNIMDVLASSFDPVSQAEKDASSLISRRVSDAVELLERGKELQAQGDFPKALHFFTLVVENYKDFAFSDYARVGRALALYEVGDKEEAFAEMEDVSISLKGYPEVHAALAAVLYADKHAPLLAENQFAIATLLDPHFTDLSYVIETKHWPPSLGCNLGLNRRKKKQLG
;
A
#
# COMPACT_ATOMS: atom_id res chain seq x y z
N MET A 1 28.45 -64.52 -3.64
CA MET A 1 27.68 -64.70 -4.89
C MET A 1 26.43 -63.84 -4.75
N GLY A 2 26.35 -62.62 -5.30
CA GLY A 2 26.12 -62.28 -6.72
C GLY A 2 24.60 -62.07 -6.92
N ALA A 3 24.04 -61.07 -7.61
CA ALA A 3 24.51 -59.91 -8.33
C ALA A 3 23.29 -58.98 -8.59
N TYR A 4 23.53 -57.68 -8.47
CA TYR A 4 22.87 -56.49 -9.03
C TYR A 4 22.03 -56.63 -10.32
N LYS A 5 20.90 -55.87 -10.41
CA LYS A 5 20.60 -54.91 -11.51
C LYS A 5 19.21 -54.24 -11.41
N ALA A 6 19.17 -52.92 -11.61
CA ALA A 6 18.07 -52.18 -12.26
C ALA A 6 18.45 -51.95 -13.76
N PRO A 7 17.50 -51.60 -14.67
CA PRO A 7 17.37 -50.20 -15.12
C PRO A 7 15.96 -49.75 -15.64
N ILE A 8 15.93 -48.50 -16.12
CA ILE A 8 14.85 -47.50 -16.33
C ILE A 8 14.19 -47.56 -17.77
N PRO A 9 13.53 -46.50 -18.33
CA PRO A 9 12.09 -46.37 -18.66
C PRO A 9 11.77 -46.42 -20.18
N HIS A 10 10.49 -46.21 -20.55
CA HIS A 10 10.09 -45.83 -21.91
C HIS A 10 9.09 -44.66 -21.89
N PHE A 11 9.51 -43.55 -22.50
CA PHE A 11 8.66 -42.49 -23.04
C PHE A 11 7.78 -43.06 -24.16
N LEU A 12 6.55 -42.56 -24.34
CA LEU A 12 5.95 -42.27 -25.65
C LEU A 12 4.70 -41.38 -25.50
N SER A 13 4.52 -40.53 -26.52
CA SER A 13 3.63 -39.38 -26.63
C SER A 13 2.14 -39.67 -26.85
N SER A 14 1.35 -38.64 -26.53
CA SER A 14 -0.08 -38.37 -26.82
C SER A 14 -0.46 -38.43 -28.32
N PRO A 15 -1.78 -38.52 -28.66
CA PRO A 15 -2.47 -37.29 -29.09
C PRO A 15 -3.93 -37.11 -28.60
N ASN A 16 -4.29 -35.83 -28.55
CA ASN A 16 -5.54 -35.11 -28.23
C ASN A 16 -6.81 -35.62 -28.99
N PRO A 17 -8.05 -35.39 -28.48
CA PRO A 17 -8.84 -34.29 -29.04
C PRO A 17 -9.89 -33.67 -28.06
N ASN A 18 -9.74 -32.39 -27.73
CA ASN A 18 -10.88 -31.49 -27.55
C ASN A 18 -10.44 -30.02 -27.60
N ALA A 19 -10.35 -29.50 -28.83
CA ALA A 19 -10.26 -28.07 -29.08
C ALA A 19 -11.62 -27.58 -29.56
N LYS A 20 -12.34 -26.86 -28.70
CA LYS A 20 -13.44 -25.97 -29.11
C LYS A 20 -13.05 -24.54 -28.76
N THR A 21 -12.77 -23.81 -29.82
CA THR A 21 -12.48 -22.39 -29.94
C THR A 21 -13.59 -21.52 -29.34
N LEU A 22 -13.23 -20.55 -28.49
CA LEU A 22 -13.99 -19.31 -28.40
C LEU A 22 -13.02 -18.12 -28.48
N ARG A 23 -13.32 -17.25 -29.43
CA ARG A 23 -12.54 -16.11 -29.90
C ARG A 23 -12.44 -15.04 -28.83
N THR A 24 -11.23 -14.54 -28.59
CA THR A 24 -10.95 -13.27 -27.92
C THR A 24 -10.99 -12.13 -28.95
N PRO A 25 -11.72 -11.03 -28.69
CA PRO A 25 -11.57 -9.81 -29.46
C PRO A 25 -11.24 -8.63 -28.53
N PHE A 26 -9.97 -8.32 -28.31
CA PHE A 26 -9.57 -7.03 -27.72
C PHE A 26 -8.21 -6.63 -28.32
N LEU A 27 -8.24 -5.84 -29.39
CA LEU A 27 -8.20 -4.37 -29.42
C LEU A 27 -6.82 -3.81 -29.04
N ASN A 28 -6.13 -3.37 -30.11
CA ASN A 28 -5.07 -2.38 -30.18
C ASN A 28 -4.67 -1.69 -28.87
N LEU A 29 -3.42 -1.95 -28.45
CA LEU A 29 -2.70 -1.13 -27.49
C LEU A 29 -2.30 0.18 -28.18
N GLY A 30 -3.23 1.14 -28.20
CA GLY A 30 -2.97 2.52 -28.58
C GLY A 30 -2.07 3.18 -27.55
N THR A 31 -0.87 3.55 -27.96
CA THR A 31 0.07 4.36 -27.19
C THR A 31 -0.52 5.75 -26.98
N THR A 32 -1.08 6.02 -25.80
CA THR A 32 -1.53 7.36 -25.43
C THR A 32 -0.32 8.22 -25.06
N SER A 33 0.17 8.90 -26.09
CA SER A 33 1.04 10.07 -26.05
C SER A 33 0.64 11.02 -24.91
N ARG A 34 1.53 11.20 -23.93
CA ARG A 34 1.46 12.30 -22.94
C ARG A 34 1.67 13.62 -23.68
N ARG A 35 0.57 14.25 -24.11
CA ARG A 35 0.59 15.61 -24.63
C ARG A 35 0.59 16.58 -23.44
N PHE A 36 1.76 17.15 -23.15
CA PHE A 36 1.87 18.38 -22.37
C PHE A 36 1.22 19.51 -23.19
N LEU A 37 0.04 19.96 -22.79
CA LEU A 37 -0.57 21.20 -23.30
C LEU A 37 -0.05 22.37 -22.49
N LEU A 38 1.07 22.95 -22.93
CA LEU A 38 1.50 24.28 -22.52
C LEU A 38 0.68 25.31 -23.29
N PHE A 39 -0.34 25.88 -22.64
CA PHE A 39 -1.05 27.06 -23.16
C PHE A 39 -0.18 28.31 -22.93
N PHE A 40 0.69 28.61 -23.89
CA PHE A 40 1.22 29.96 -24.06
C PHE A 40 0.34 30.65 -25.12
N LEU A 41 -0.62 31.46 -24.68
CA LEU A 41 -1.29 32.39 -25.59
C LEU A 41 -0.53 33.71 -25.63
N SER A 42 0.04 33.92 -26.80
CA SER A 42 0.64 35.12 -27.37
C SER A 42 -0.13 36.40 -27.05
N SER A 43 0.58 37.41 -26.58
CA SER A 43 0.10 38.80 -26.52
C SER A 43 0.01 39.40 -27.92
N PRO A 44 -1.10 40.04 -28.33
CA PRO A 44 -1.09 40.90 -29.50
C PRO A 44 -0.77 42.34 -29.07
N ILE A 45 0.33 42.87 -29.61
CA ILE A 45 0.63 44.29 -29.66
C ILE A 45 -0.08 44.84 -30.90
N LEU A 46 -0.98 45.83 -30.73
CA LEU A 46 -1.34 46.75 -31.81
C LEU A 46 -1.58 48.15 -31.23
N PRO A 47 -1.11 49.23 -31.89
CA PRO A 47 -1.10 50.56 -31.33
C PRO A 47 -2.43 51.29 -31.56
N SER A 48 -2.66 52.22 -30.65
CA SER A 48 -3.69 53.24 -30.61
C SER A 48 -3.80 54.09 -31.88
N SER A 49 -5.04 54.36 -32.30
CA SER A 49 -5.43 55.68 -32.81
C SER A 49 -6.95 55.88 -32.73
N ASN A 50 -7.33 56.78 -31.81
CA ASN A 50 -8.41 57.76 -31.85
C ASN A 50 -9.77 57.40 -32.45
N SER A 51 -10.77 57.28 -31.58
CA SER A 51 -12.01 58.05 -31.73
C SER A 51 -12.65 58.31 -30.36
N LEU A 52 -12.93 59.59 -30.13
CA LEU A 52 -13.69 60.12 -29.00
C LEU A 52 -15.13 59.60 -29.08
N ALA A 53 -15.55 58.80 -28.08
CA ALA A 53 -16.91 58.71 -27.54
C ALA A 53 -17.15 57.33 -26.89
N LEU A 54 -16.53 57.02 -25.74
CA LEU A 54 -17.10 56.01 -24.81
C LEU A 54 -16.43 55.97 -23.41
N ASP A 55 -16.23 57.10 -22.73
CA ASP A 55 -15.61 57.07 -21.38
C ASP A 55 -16.50 56.46 -20.29
N ASN A 56 -17.82 56.32 -20.52
CA ASN A 56 -18.71 55.71 -19.53
C ASN A 56 -18.82 54.17 -19.63
N ALA A 57 -18.43 53.54 -20.75
CA ALA A 57 -18.56 52.08 -20.85
C ALA A 57 -17.38 51.32 -20.26
N LYS A 58 -16.14 51.85 -20.34
CA LYS A 58 -14.95 51.19 -19.77
C LYS A 58 -15.00 51.09 -18.24
N LEU A 59 -15.52 52.11 -17.57
CA LEU A 59 -15.69 52.14 -16.11
C LEU A 59 -16.79 51.15 -15.66
N LEU A 60 -17.89 51.06 -16.41
CA LEU A 60 -18.97 50.10 -16.19
C LEU A 60 -18.51 48.65 -16.45
N GLN A 61 -17.74 48.42 -17.52
CA GLN A 61 -17.17 47.10 -17.84
C GLN A 61 -16.18 46.63 -16.75
N SER A 62 -15.39 47.55 -16.20
CA SER A 62 -14.43 47.25 -15.12
C SER A 62 -15.14 46.89 -13.81
N ASN A 63 -16.17 47.63 -13.42
CA ASN A 63 -16.98 47.31 -12.24
C ASN A 63 -17.73 45.98 -12.39
N ILE A 64 -18.26 45.68 -13.58
CA ILE A 64 -18.99 44.43 -13.84
C ILE A 64 -18.04 43.23 -13.83
N MET A 65 -16.84 43.34 -14.40
CA MET A 65 -15.85 42.26 -14.37
C MET A 65 -15.32 41.99 -12.95
N ASP A 66 -15.13 43.04 -12.15
CA ASP A 66 -14.65 42.91 -10.76
C ASP A 66 -15.76 42.35 -9.83
N VAL A 67 -17.01 42.77 -10.04
CA VAL A 67 -18.18 42.18 -9.35
C VAL A 67 -18.41 40.73 -9.77
N LEU A 68 -18.30 40.40 -11.06
CA LEU A 68 -18.43 39.03 -11.55
C LEU A 68 -17.30 38.13 -11.04
N ALA A 69 -16.06 38.65 -10.99
CA ALA A 69 -14.93 37.96 -10.40
C ALA A 69 -15.10 37.75 -8.88
N SER A 70 -15.70 38.71 -8.17
CA SER A 70 -16.01 38.56 -6.73
C SER A 70 -17.16 37.58 -6.45
N SER A 71 -18.06 37.37 -7.43
CA SER A 71 -19.19 36.43 -7.34
C SER A 71 -18.88 35.04 -7.87
N PHE A 72 -17.76 34.87 -8.58
CA PHE A 72 -17.34 33.61 -9.14
C PHE A 72 -16.67 32.76 -8.05
N ASP A 73 -17.41 31.77 -7.56
CA ASP A 73 -16.86 30.73 -6.71
C ASP A 73 -16.31 29.61 -7.62
N PRO A 74 -14.98 29.37 -7.66
CA PRO A 74 -14.41 28.33 -8.50
C PRO A 74 -14.82 26.91 -8.06
N VAL A 75 -15.44 26.75 -6.88
CA VAL A 75 -15.88 25.48 -6.33
C VAL A 75 -17.35 25.58 -5.94
N SER A 76 -18.19 24.72 -6.53
CA SER A 76 -19.61 24.67 -6.19
C SER A 76 -19.84 24.22 -4.75
N GLN A 77 -20.99 24.59 -4.15
CA GLN A 77 -21.34 24.13 -2.81
C GLN A 77 -21.36 22.60 -2.70
N ALA A 78 -21.82 21.90 -3.74
CA ALA A 78 -21.83 20.44 -3.78
C ALA A 78 -20.41 19.83 -3.71
N GLU A 79 -19.43 20.44 -4.37
CA GLU A 79 -18.02 20.02 -4.29
C GLU A 79 -17.41 20.30 -2.91
N LYS A 80 -17.80 21.41 -2.26
CA LYS A 80 -17.40 21.71 -0.88
C LYS A 80 -17.97 20.69 0.10
N ASP A 81 -19.26 20.37 -0.03
CA ASP A 81 -19.94 19.40 0.82
C ASP A 81 -19.31 18.00 0.65
N ALA A 82 -19.06 17.58 -0.59
CA ALA A 82 -18.37 16.32 -0.89
C ALA A 82 -16.95 16.29 -0.29
N SER A 83 -16.18 17.37 -0.43
CA SER A 83 -14.83 17.49 0.15
C SER A 83 -14.87 17.43 1.68
N SER A 84 -15.86 18.07 2.32
CA SER A 84 -16.03 18.05 3.77
C SER A 84 -16.35 16.65 4.30
N LEU A 85 -17.18 15.88 3.57
CA LEU A 85 -17.52 14.50 3.91
C LEU A 85 -16.30 13.61 3.87
N ILE A 86 -15.49 13.69 2.80
CA ILE A 86 -14.26 12.92 2.67
C ILE A 86 -13.27 13.30 3.78
N SER A 87 -13.11 14.60 4.05
CA SER A 87 -12.21 15.10 5.09
C SER A 87 -12.58 14.56 6.48
N ARG A 88 -13.88 14.51 6.80
CA ARG A 88 -14.36 13.89 8.04
C ARG A 88 -14.05 12.40 8.08
N ARG A 89 -14.38 11.65 7.03
CA ARG A 89 -14.09 10.20 6.97
C ARG A 89 -12.60 9.90 7.12
N VAL A 90 -11.73 10.68 6.50
CA VAL A 90 -10.27 10.52 6.63
C VAL A 90 -9.84 10.81 8.06
N SER A 91 -10.36 11.88 8.68
CA SER A 91 -10.03 12.25 10.06
C SER A 91 -10.43 11.14 11.05
N ASP A 92 -11.66 10.63 10.94
CA ASP A 92 -12.17 9.55 11.78
C ASP A 92 -11.31 8.28 11.63
N ALA A 93 -10.94 7.93 10.39
CA ALA A 93 -10.16 6.74 10.11
C ALA A 93 -8.70 6.84 10.62
N VAL A 94 -8.08 8.02 10.48
CA VAL A 94 -6.74 8.28 11.01
C VAL A 94 -6.73 8.27 12.53
N GLU A 95 -7.78 8.79 13.18
CA GLU A 95 -7.92 8.72 14.63
C GLU A 95 -7.96 7.27 15.13
N LEU A 96 -8.77 6.42 14.49
CA LEU A 96 -8.84 4.99 14.81
C LEU A 96 -7.49 4.29 14.60
N LEU A 97 -6.79 4.60 13.50
CA LEU A 97 -5.48 4.03 13.20
C LEU A 97 -4.43 4.43 14.24
N GLU A 98 -4.40 5.71 14.62
CA GLU A 98 -3.45 6.20 15.61
C GLU A 98 -3.75 5.62 17.00
N ARG A 99 -5.03 5.42 17.33
CA ARG A 99 -5.43 4.74 18.57
C ARG A 99 -4.93 3.30 18.62
N GLY A 100 -5.02 2.57 17.50
CA GLY A 100 -4.48 1.21 17.39
C GLY A 100 -2.96 1.18 17.60
N LYS A 101 -2.23 2.11 16.98
CA LYS A 101 -0.76 2.24 17.14
C LYS A 101 -0.34 2.58 18.57
N GLU A 102 -1.05 3.50 19.22
CA GLU A 102 -0.78 3.88 20.60
C GLU A 102 -0.98 2.68 21.54
N LEU A 103 -2.06 1.93 21.37
CA LEU A 103 -2.30 0.71 22.14
C LEU A 103 -1.26 -0.38 21.87
N GLN A 104 -0.82 -0.51 20.62
CA GLN A 104 0.30 -1.39 20.27
C GLN A 104 1.59 -0.98 20.99
N ALA A 105 1.91 0.31 21.04
CA ALA A 105 3.07 0.83 21.76
C ALA A 105 2.98 0.62 23.28
N GLN A 106 1.77 0.66 23.83
CA GLN A 106 1.50 0.32 25.23
C GLN A 106 1.54 -1.20 25.52
N GLY A 107 1.57 -2.03 24.49
CA GLY A 107 1.52 -3.49 24.59
C GLY A 107 0.11 -4.07 24.80
N ASP A 108 -0.95 -3.28 24.62
CA ASP A 108 -2.34 -3.74 24.69
C ASP A 108 -2.81 -4.23 23.31
N PHE A 109 -2.23 -5.35 22.88
CA PHE A 109 -2.50 -5.95 21.57
C PHE A 109 -3.97 -6.37 21.35
N PRO A 110 -4.71 -6.89 22.35
CA PRO A 110 -6.13 -7.19 22.18
C PRO A 110 -6.97 -5.95 21.83
N LYS A 111 -6.71 -4.80 22.46
CA LYS A 111 -7.40 -3.56 22.10
C LYS A 111 -6.88 -2.97 20.79
N ALA A 112 -5.57 -3.04 20.54
CA ALA A 112 -4.99 -2.61 19.27
C ALA A 112 -5.62 -3.35 18.08
N LEU A 113 -5.77 -4.67 18.20
CA LEU A 113 -6.46 -5.54 17.25
C LEU A 113 -7.84 -5.01 16.90
N HIS A 114 -8.66 -4.70 17.91
CA HIS A 114 -10.00 -4.14 17.69
C HIS A 114 -9.98 -2.86 16.84
N PHE A 115 -9.11 -1.90 17.14
CA PHE A 115 -9.02 -0.66 16.37
C PHE A 115 -8.51 -0.88 14.94
N PHE A 116 -7.52 -1.73 14.74
CA PHE A 116 -7.05 -2.06 13.39
C PHE A 116 -8.12 -2.77 12.56
N THR A 117 -8.91 -3.67 13.18
CA THR A 117 -10.06 -4.32 12.53
C THR A 117 -11.09 -3.28 12.08
N LEU A 118 -11.45 -2.32 12.94
CA LEU A 118 -12.39 -1.26 12.58
C LEU A 118 -11.92 -0.45 11.37
N VAL A 119 -10.63 -0.14 11.27
CA VAL A 119 -10.08 0.59 10.12
C VAL A 119 -10.22 -0.24 8.84
N VAL A 120 -9.83 -1.52 8.88
CA VAL A 120 -9.83 -2.36 7.68
C VAL A 120 -11.23 -2.69 7.19
N GLU A 121 -12.20 -2.87 8.09
CA GLU A 121 -13.58 -3.16 7.71
C GLU A 121 -14.29 -1.93 7.14
N ASN A 122 -14.13 -0.76 7.77
CA ASN A 122 -14.94 0.42 7.47
C ASN A 122 -14.28 1.39 6.47
N TYR A 123 -12.97 1.27 6.24
CA TYR A 123 -12.20 2.25 5.48
C TYR A 123 -11.26 1.63 4.43
N LYS A 124 -11.63 0.46 3.89
CA LYS A 124 -10.89 -0.27 2.84
C LYS A 124 -10.69 0.51 1.53
N ASP A 125 -11.41 1.60 1.34
CA ASP A 125 -11.27 2.50 0.19
C ASP A 125 -10.08 3.47 0.33
N PHE A 126 -9.49 3.59 1.51
CA PHE A 126 -8.33 4.44 1.74
C PHE A 126 -7.02 3.66 1.72
N ALA A 127 -5.98 4.21 1.08
CA ALA A 127 -4.68 3.55 0.94
C ALA A 127 -3.99 3.20 2.28
N PHE A 128 -4.27 3.95 3.36
CA PHE A 128 -3.71 3.64 4.68
C PHE A 128 -4.36 2.42 5.35
N SER A 129 -5.46 1.88 4.81
CA SER A 129 -6.06 0.65 5.32
C SER A 129 -5.07 -0.51 5.28
N ASP A 130 -4.19 -0.56 4.28
CA ASP A 130 -3.19 -1.62 4.17
C ASP A 130 -2.16 -1.56 5.31
N TYR A 131 -1.84 -0.36 5.83
CA TYR A 131 -1.03 -0.24 7.05
C TYR A 131 -1.76 -0.79 8.28
N ALA A 132 -3.07 -0.54 8.37
CA ALA A 132 -3.90 -1.10 9.44
C ALA A 132 -3.95 -2.63 9.35
N ARG A 133 -3.90 -3.22 8.16
CA ARG A 133 -3.80 -4.68 7.97
C ARG A 133 -2.49 -5.23 8.53
N VAL A 134 -1.37 -4.54 8.32
CA VAL A 134 -0.08 -4.93 8.94
C VAL A 134 -0.19 -4.90 10.46
N GLY A 135 -0.68 -3.80 11.02
CA GLY A 135 -0.90 -3.67 12.47
C GLY A 135 -1.83 -4.76 13.01
N ARG A 136 -2.92 -5.07 12.29
CA ARG A 136 -3.84 -6.15 12.65
C ARG A 136 -3.14 -7.51 12.68
N ALA A 137 -2.36 -7.84 11.66
CA ALA A 137 -1.67 -9.12 11.57
C ALA A 137 -0.65 -9.29 12.72
N LEU A 138 0.08 -8.22 13.06
CA LEU A 138 0.98 -8.23 14.21
C LEU A 138 0.22 -8.43 15.53
N ALA A 139 -0.91 -7.74 15.71
CA ALA A 139 -1.73 -7.89 16.91
C ALA A 139 -2.37 -9.28 17.03
N LEU A 140 -2.88 -9.85 15.92
CA LEU A 140 -3.39 -11.23 15.85
C LEU A 140 -2.34 -12.24 16.30
N TYR A 141 -1.09 -12.06 15.85
CA TYR A 141 0.00 -12.95 16.22
C TYR A 141 0.23 -12.99 17.73
N GLU A 142 0.20 -11.83 18.39
CA GLU A 142 0.40 -11.72 19.84
C GLU A 142 -0.77 -12.26 20.64
N VAL A 143 -2.00 -12.05 20.17
CA VAL A 143 -3.21 -12.56 20.80
C VAL A 143 -3.30 -14.09 20.71
N GLY A 144 -2.57 -14.69 19.75
CA GLY A 144 -2.41 -16.14 19.61
C GLY A 144 -3.07 -16.72 18.37
N ASP A 145 -3.77 -15.91 17.57
CA ASP A 145 -4.39 -16.29 16.30
C ASP A 145 -3.35 -16.31 15.17
N LYS A 146 -2.29 -17.10 15.38
CA LYS A 146 -1.09 -17.13 14.53
C LYS A 146 -1.35 -17.51 13.08
N GLU A 147 -2.34 -18.36 12.84
CA GLU A 147 -2.65 -18.83 11.48
C GLU A 147 -3.40 -17.78 10.66
N GLU A 148 -4.27 -17.02 11.31
CA GLU A 148 -4.89 -15.86 10.68
C GLU A 148 -3.87 -14.75 10.48
N ALA A 149 -3.00 -14.50 11.47
CA ALA A 149 -1.89 -13.57 11.35
C ALA A 149 -0.98 -13.91 10.16
N PHE A 150 -0.60 -15.18 10.01
CA PHE A 150 0.23 -15.64 8.89
C PHE A 150 -0.48 -15.45 7.54
N ALA A 151 -1.74 -15.88 7.41
CA ALA A 151 -2.51 -15.71 6.19
C ALA A 151 -2.65 -14.23 5.81
N GLU A 152 -2.86 -13.36 6.79
CA GLU A 152 -2.94 -11.93 6.55
C GLU A 152 -1.59 -11.31 6.18
N MET A 153 -0.49 -11.67 6.84
CA MET A 153 0.85 -11.23 6.45
C MET A 153 1.20 -11.66 5.02
N GLU A 154 0.83 -12.87 4.61
CA GLU A 154 1.03 -13.35 3.24
C GLU A 154 0.22 -12.53 2.23
N ASP A 155 -1.08 -12.31 2.48
CA ASP A 155 -1.92 -11.53 1.58
C ASP A 155 -1.43 -10.07 1.46
N VAL A 156 -1.11 -9.45 2.59
CA VAL A 156 -0.58 -8.08 2.61
C VAL A 156 0.77 -8.00 1.89
N SER A 157 1.62 -9.03 1.95
CA SER A 157 2.90 -9.03 1.23
C SER A 157 2.73 -8.99 -0.30
N ILE A 158 1.58 -9.47 -0.81
CA ILE A 158 1.24 -9.42 -2.24
C ILE A 158 0.73 -8.03 -2.63
N SER A 159 -0.14 -7.44 -1.79
CA SER A 159 -0.73 -6.12 -2.01
C SER A 159 0.29 -4.98 -1.83
N LEU A 160 1.08 -5.05 -0.77
CA LEU A 160 2.07 -4.05 -0.37
C LEU A 160 3.48 -4.42 -0.83
N LYS A 161 3.68 -4.46 -2.15
CA LYS A 161 5.02 -4.67 -2.72
C LYS A 161 5.98 -3.58 -2.26
N GLY A 162 7.03 -3.96 -1.55
CA GLY A 162 8.08 -3.05 -1.09
C GLY A 162 7.96 -2.58 0.36
N TYR A 163 7.08 -3.21 1.16
CA TYR A 163 7.01 -2.91 2.59
C TYR A 163 7.94 -3.83 3.40
N PRO A 164 9.09 -3.32 3.90
CA PRO A 164 10.08 -4.13 4.58
C PRO A 164 9.53 -4.80 5.84
N GLU A 165 8.61 -4.13 6.53
CA GLU A 165 8.03 -4.57 7.79
C GLU A 165 7.27 -5.90 7.66
N VAL A 166 6.47 -6.05 6.61
CA VAL A 166 5.69 -7.27 6.35
C VAL A 166 6.62 -8.44 6.07
N HIS A 167 7.65 -8.22 5.25
CA HIS A 167 8.66 -9.24 4.94
C HIS A 167 9.46 -9.66 6.19
N ALA A 168 9.83 -8.70 7.04
CA ALA A 168 10.50 -9.00 8.29
C ALA A 168 9.59 -9.79 9.25
N ALA A 169 8.30 -9.44 9.33
CA ALA A 169 7.34 -10.11 10.19
C ALA A 169 7.10 -11.55 9.71
N LEU A 170 6.89 -11.72 8.40
CA LEU A 170 6.73 -13.02 7.76
C LEU A 170 7.97 -13.90 7.98
N ALA A 171 9.17 -13.33 7.89
CA ALA A 171 10.40 -14.06 8.21
C ALA A 171 10.41 -14.57 9.66
N ALA A 172 10.02 -13.73 10.63
CA ALA A 172 9.95 -14.13 12.04
C ALA A 172 8.97 -15.29 12.27
N VAL A 173 7.78 -15.23 11.66
CA VAL A 173 6.77 -16.29 11.73
C VAL A 173 7.25 -17.59 11.05
N LEU A 174 7.88 -17.48 9.88
CA LEU A 174 8.43 -18.64 9.15
C LEU A 174 9.53 -19.35 9.93
N TYR A 175 10.35 -18.62 10.69
CA TYR A 175 11.34 -19.22 11.58
C TYR A 175 10.70 -19.93 12.78
N ALA A 176 9.73 -19.28 13.43
CA ALA A 176 9.21 -19.73 14.72
C ALA A 176 8.18 -20.85 14.60
N ASP A 177 7.21 -20.69 13.71
CA ASP A 177 6.03 -21.57 13.67
C ASP A 177 6.08 -22.53 12.49
N LYS A 178 6.46 -22.05 11.30
CA LYS A 178 6.47 -22.89 10.08
C LYS A 178 7.75 -23.70 9.91
N HIS A 179 8.79 -23.43 10.71
CA HIS A 179 10.07 -24.14 10.67
C HIS A 179 10.67 -24.20 9.25
N ALA A 180 10.51 -23.10 8.49
CA ALA A 180 10.88 -23.01 7.08
C ALA A 180 12.03 -22.01 6.89
N PRO A 181 13.26 -22.34 7.35
CA PRO A 181 14.36 -21.40 7.42
C PRO A 181 14.75 -20.84 6.05
N LEU A 182 14.71 -21.65 4.98
CA LEU A 182 15.07 -21.17 3.64
C LEU A 182 14.11 -20.07 3.14
N LEU A 183 12.80 -20.23 3.39
CA LEU A 183 11.80 -19.22 3.03
C LEU A 183 11.93 -17.99 3.92
N ALA A 184 12.16 -18.20 5.22
CA ALA A 184 12.36 -17.11 6.17
C ALA A 184 13.57 -16.23 5.80
N GLU A 185 14.68 -16.84 5.37
CA GLU A 185 15.87 -16.13 4.91
C GLU A 185 15.60 -15.32 3.64
N ASN A 186 14.81 -15.86 2.70
CA ASN A 186 14.41 -15.11 1.51
C ASN A 186 13.60 -13.86 1.89
N GLN A 187 12.59 -14.01 2.76
CA GLN A 187 11.79 -12.89 3.24
C GLN A 187 12.64 -11.86 3.99
N PHE A 188 13.55 -12.32 4.86
CA PHE A 188 14.43 -11.42 5.60
C PHE A 188 15.43 -10.69 4.69
N ALA A 189 15.94 -11.35 3.66
CA ALA A 189 16.80 -10.71 2.66
C ALA A 189 16.05 -9.60 1.91
N ILE A 190 14.80 -9.83 1.53
CA ILE A 190 13.94 -8.80 0.93
C ILE A 190 13.74 -7.63 1.90
N ALA A 191 13.39 -7.92 3.16
CA ALA A 191 13.16 -6.89 4.17
C ALA A 191 14.38 -5.99 4.37
N THR A 192 15.57 -6.59 4.48
CA THR A 192 16.82 -5.86 4.74
C THR A 192 17.40 -5.17 3.51
N LEU A 193 17.05 -5.64 2.31
CA LEU A 193 17.34 -4.92 1.07
C LEU A 193 16.50 -3.64 0.97
N LEU A 194 15.23 -3.71 1.40
CA LEU A 194 14.30 -2.58 1.39
C LEU A 194 14.60 -1.57 2.51
N ASP A 195 14.84 -2.06 3.73
CA ASP A 195 15.22 -1.24 4.88
C ASP A 195 16.22 -1.99 5.78
N PRO A 196 17.50 -1.59 5.77
CA PRO A 196 18.54 -2.22 6.58
C PRO A 196 18.29 -2.16 8.10
N HIS A 197 17.44 -1.25 8.60
CA HIS A 197 17.19 -1.12 10.04
C HIS A 197 16.49 -2.35 10.63
N PHE A 198 15.82 -3.17 9.82
CA PHE A 198 15.27 -4.46 10.28
C PHE A 198 16.36 -5.48 10.66
N THR A 199 17.64 -5.18 10.42
CA THR A 199 18.75 -5.91 11.02
C THR A 199 19.00 -5.58 12.49
N ASP A 200 18.49 -4.45 12.99
CA ASP A 200 18.60 -4.05 14.38
C ASP A 200 17.32 -4.44 15.14
N LEU A 201 17.48 -5.27 16.17
CA LEU A 201 16.36 -5.71 16.98
C LEU A 201 15.82 -4.56 17.85
N SER A 202 16.68 -3.63 18.27
CA SER A 202 16.24 -2.46 19.05
C SER A 202 15.33 -1.57 18.21
N TYR A 203 15.64 -1.34 16.93
CA TYR A 203 14.74 -0.62 16.03
C TYR A 203 13.34 -1.27 15.94
N VAL A 204 13.29 -2.59 15.78
CA VAL A 204 12.03 -3.33 15.64
C VAL A 204 11.18 -3.26 16.93
N ILE A 205 11.81 -3.37 18.10
CA ILE A 205 11.11 -3.37 19.38
C ILE A 205 10.75 -1.94 19.81
N GLU A 206 11.72 -1.02 19.78
CA GLU A 206 11.58 0.31 20.37
C GLU A 206 10.94 1.32 19.41
N THR A 207 11.15 1.18 18.10
CA THR A 207 10.58 2.12 17.11
C THR A 207 9.29 1.59 16.51
N LYS A 208 9.27 0.31 16.12
CA LYS A 208 8.10 -0.30 15.47
C LYS A 208 7.11 -0.92 16.44
N HIS A 209 7.45 -0.99 17.72
CA HIS A 209 6.58 -1.53 18.77
C HIS A 209 6.03 -2.90 18.39
N TRP A 210 6.90 -3.75 17.85
CA TRP A 210 6.49 -5.09 17.48
C TRP A 210 6.08 -5.92 18.68
N PRO A 211 5.21 -6.92 18.47
CA PRO A 211 4.90 -7.88 19.51
C PRO A 211 6.15 -8.53 20.10
N PRO A 212 6.26 -8.63 21.43
CA PRO A 212 7.45 -9.18 22.07
C PRO A 212 7.70 -10.63 21.66
N SER A 213 6.64 -11.43 21.44
CA SER A 213 6.77 -12.82 20.97
C SER A 213 7.45 -12.89 19.59
N LEU A 214 7.07 -12.00 18.68
CA LEU A 214 7.54 -11.97 17.30
C LEU A 214 8.96 -11.38 17.20
N GLY A 215 9.25 -10.31 17.97
CA GLY A 215 10.60 -9.76 18.10
C GLY A 215 11.61 -10.77 18.68
N CYS A 216 11.23 -11.51 19.71
CA CYS A 216 12.07 -12.56 20.29
C CYS A 216 12.42 -13.65 19.28
N ASN A 217 11.45 -14.07 18.46
CA ASN A 217 11.62 -15.09 17.43
C ASN A 217 12.62 -14.69 16.35
N LEU A 218 12.58 -13.42 15.92
CA LEU A 218 13.55 -12.88 14.97
C LEU A 218 14.97 -12.86 15.57
N GLY A 219 15.12 -12.42 16.82
CA GLY A 219 16.41 -12.34 17.49
C GLY A 219 17.05 -13.70 17.80
N LEU A 220 16.25 -14.68 18.25
CA LEU A 220 16.72 -15.99 18.70
C LEU A 220 17.29 -16.83 17.55
N ASN A 221 16.64 -16.80 16.38
CA ASN A 221 17.09 -17.54 15.21
C ASN A 221 18.37 -16.95 14.59
N ARG A 222 18.57 -15.62 14.67
CA ARG A 222 19.81 -14.98 14.23
C ARG A 222 21.02 -15.37 15.08
N ARG A 223 20.83 -15.58 16.40
CA ARG A 223 21.90 -16.04 17.29
C ARG A 223 22.31 -17.48 17.00
N LYS A 224 21.34 -18.37 16.73
CA LYS A 224 21.63 -19.77 16.33
C LYS A 224 22.46 -19.82 15.05
N LYS A 225 22.19 -18.97 14.06
CA LYS A 225 22.94 -18.93 12.80
C LYS A 225 24.39 -18.45 12.99
N LYS A 226 24.64 -17.43 13.83
CA LYS A 226 26.00 -16.95 14.13
C LYS A 226 26.89 -18.01 14.82
N GLN A 227 26.32 -19.06 15.40
CA GLN A 227 27.07 -20.16 16.01
C GLN A 227 27.30 -21.36 15.07
N LEU A 228 26.63 -21.39 13.92
CA LEU A 228 26.65 -22.51 12.97
C LEU A 228 27.44 -22.21 11.69
N GLY A 229 27.98 -21.00 11.53
CA GLY A 229 28.84 -20.59 10.42
C GLY A 229 30.16 -20.05 10.93
#